data_AF-A0A382GB13-F1
#
_entry.id   AF-A0A382GB13-F1
#
_cell.length_a   1.000
_cell.length_b   1.000
_cell.length_c   1.000
_cell.angle_alpha   90.00
_cell.angle_beta   90.00
_cell.angle_gamma   90.00
#
_symmetry.space_group_name_H-M   'P 1'
#
loop_
_entity.id
_entity.type
_entity.pdbx_description
1 polymer ?
#
loop_
_entity_poly.entity_id
_entity_poly.type
_entity_poly.pdbx_seq_one_letter_code
_entity_poly.pdbx_strand_id
1 'polypeptide(L)'
;ALYGMLEYSAVKLFPRRMKNVSIKLHLKHYDYEGEAMIEEGTKIKNPRNFKIIIDPYRMEKDDWGRELAYSEWVSKILRTLGHEMVHIKQYIMGELTFKRGALSWKSEKVGWMSEDEYYCSPHEVEAYGKEKWLQLGYTAVWNEIESRQGNKLQIL
;
A
#
# COMPACT_ATOMS: atom_id res chain seq x y z
N ALA A 1 9.25 -5.99 -9.49
CA ALA A 1 7.95 -5.30 -9.40
C ALA A 1 7.63 -4.77 -7.98
N LEU A 2 7.33 -5.62 -6.99
CA LEU A 2 6.84 -5.15 -5.67
C LEU A 2 7.78 -4.19 -4.92
N TYR A 3 9.07 -4.50 -4.87
CA TYR A 3 10.04 -3.59 -4.24
C TYR A 3 10.12 -2.24 -4.95
N GLY A 4 10.05 -2.24 -6.29
CA GLY A 4 9.99 -1.01 -7.08
C GLY A 4 8.73 -0.19 -6.82
N MET A 5 7.57 -0.86 -6.64
CA MET A 5 6.32 -0.20 -6.27
C MET A 5 6.40 0.43 -4.87
N LEU A 6 7.02 -0.26 -3.91
CA LEU A 6 7.31 0.23 -2.57
C LEU A 6 8.13 1.52 -2.60
N GLU A 7 9.28 1.48 -3.28
CA GLU A 7 10.17 2.63 -3.41
C GLU A 7 9.48 3.80 -4.13
N TYR A 8 8.84 3.51 -5.27
CA TYR A 8 8.08 4.50 -6.03
C TYR A 8 7.04 5.21 -5.15
N SER A 9 6.25 4.45 -4.40
CA SER A 9 5.21 4.97 -3.54
C SER A 9 5.80 5.83 -2.42
N ALA A 10 6.88 5.38 -1.79
CA ALA A 10 7.55 6.14 -0.75
C ALA A 10 8.13 7.48 -1.28
N VAL A 11 8.69 7.50 -2.50
CA VAL A 11 9.18 8.73 -3.16
C VAL A 11 8.03 9.71 -3.40
N LYS A 12 6.87 9.20 -3.82
CA LYS A 12 5.71 10.05 -4.14
C LYS A 12 4.97 10.55 -2.91
N LEU A 13 4.86 9.73 -1.87
CA LEU A 13 4.02 10.03 -0.70
C LEU A 13 4.77 10.78 0.41
N PHE A 14 6.03 10.43 0.67
CA PHE A 14 6.79 10.98 1.81
C PHE A 14 8.30 11.11 1.53
N PRO A 15 8.72 11.79 0.45
CA PRO A 15 10.12 11.80 0.00
C PRO A 15 11.11 12.28 1.07
N ARG A 16 10.73 13.28 1.87
CA ARG A 16 11.60 13.85 2.92
C ARG A 16 11.81 12.92 4.13
N ARG A 17 10.92 11.94 4.33
CA ARG A 17 10.91 11.06 5.51
C ARG A 17 11.32 9.63 5.21
N MET A 18 11.33 9.22 3.93
CA MET A 18 11.66 7.87 3.48
C MET A 18 12.94 7.32 4.12
N LYS A 19 14.03 8.10 4.15
CA LYS A 19 15.35 7.67 4.65
C LYS A 19 15.36 7.20 6.12
N ASN A 20 14.33 7.53 6.89
CA ASN A 20 14.23 7.20 8.30
C ASN A 20 13.11 6.17 8.56
N VAL A 21 12.54 5.57 7.51
CA VAL A 21 11.41 4.66 7.59
C VAL A 21 11.83 3.28 7.09
N SER A 22 11.55 2.25 7.89
CA SER A 22 11.70 0.85 7.54
C SER A 22 10.32 0.23 7.30
N ILE A 23 10.18 -0.49 6.18
CA ILE A 23 8.93 -1.17 5.82
C ILE A 23 9.26 -2.62 5.48
N LYS A 24 8.70 -3.56 6.24
CA LYS A 24 8.79 -4.99 5.94
C LYS A 24 7.57 -5.43 5.15
N LEU A 25 7.77 -5.96 3.95
CA LEU A 25 6.70 -6.51 3.11
C LEU A 25 6.67 -8.04 3.24
N HIS A 26 5.51 -8.58 3.61
CA HIS A 26 5.27 -10.01 3.76
C HIS A 26 4.18 -10.45 2.76
N LEU A 27 4.46 -11.50 1.99
CA LEU A 27 3.46 -12.18 1.17
C LEU A 27 3.06 -13.49 1.86
N LYS A 28 1.82 -13.59 2.33
CA LYS A 28 1.32 -14.78 3.03
C LYS A 28 -0.20 -14.77 3.13
N HIS A 29 -0.79 -15.92 3.45
CA HIS A 29 -2.20 -15.98 3.83
C HIS A 29 -2.52 -15.05 4.99
N TYR A 30 -3.64 -14.33 4.88
CA TYR A 30 -4.09 -13.36 5.86
C TYR A 30 -5.62 -13.19 5.88
N ASP A 31 -6.12 -12.44 6.86
CA ASP A 31 -7.56 -12.21 7.05
C ASP A 31 -8.12 -11.13 6.11
N TYR A 32 -7.24 -10.39 5.43
CA TYR A 32 -7.54 -9.33 4.47
C TYR A 32 -6.61 -9.44 3.24
N GLU A 33 -6.97 -8.77 2.14
CA GLU A 33 -6.12 -8.69 0.95
C GLU A 33 -4.78 -7.98 1.23
N GLY A 34 -4.82 -6.90 2.00
CA GLY A 34 -3.66 -6.14 2.44
C GLY A 34 -3.89 -5.56 3.83
N GLU A 35 -2.80 -5.35 4.57
CA GLU A 35 -2.84 -4.55 5.79
C GLU A 35 -1.47 -3.92 6.11
N ALA A 36 -1.50 -2.62 6.39
CA ALA A 36 -0.39 -1.82 6.88
C ALA A 36 -0.51 -1.59 8.41
N MET A 37 0.54 -1.99 9.12
CA MET A 37 0.61 -1.86 10.58
C MET A 37 1.95 -1.27 11.04
N ILE A 38 1.91 -0.62 12.21
CA ILE A 38 3.11 -0.27 12.95
C ILE A 38 3.75 -1.57 13.45
N GLU A 39 5.04 -1.75 13.23
CA GLU A 39 5.72 -2.97 13.66
C GLU A 39 5.74 -3.08 15.19
N GLU A 40 5.54 -4.30 15.72
CA GLU A 40 5.58 -4.58 17.15
C GLU A 40 6.88 -4.06 17.79
N GLY A 41 6.77 -3.48 18.99
CA GLY A 41 7.90 -2.84 19.68
C GLY A 41 8.26 -1.45 19.16
N THR A 42 7.61 -0.95 18.09
CA THR A 42 7.81 0.41 17.60
C THR A 42 7.05 1.43 18.44
N LYS A 43 7.65 2.59 18.66
CA LYS A 43 6.98 3.72 19.33
C LYS A 43 5.74 4.14 18.53
N ILE A 44 4.59 4.14 19.19
CA ILE A 44 3.31 4.57 18.62
C ILE A 44 3.36 6.04 18.18
N LYS A 45 4.08 6.90 18.91
CA LYS A 45 4.25 8.31 18.55
C LYS A 45 5.38 8.45 17.53
N ASN A 46 5.06 8.95 16.35
CA ASN A 46 5.99 9.11 15.21
C ASN A 46 6.67 7.78 14.82
N PRO A 47 5.89 6.74 14.45
CA PRO A 47 6.43 5.43 14.12
C PRO A 47 7.36 5.50 12.91
N ARG A 48 8.39 4.64 12.92
CA ARG A 48 9.41 4.54 11.87
C ARG A 48 9.60 3.15 11.30
N ASN A 49 9.13 2.12 11.98
CA ASN A 49 9.16 0.75 11.47
C ASN A 49 7.73 0.27 11.28
N PHE A 50 7.48 -0.26 10.10
CA PHE A 50 6.17 -0.71 9.66
C PHE A 50 6.26 -2.08 9.03
N LYS A 51 5.13 -2.74 8.98
CA LYS A 51 4.94 -4.00 8.30
C LYS A 51 3.73 -3.89 7.40
N ILE A 52 3.87 -4.36 6.17
CA ILE A 52 2.78 -4.56 5.22
C ILE A 52 2.67 -6.06 5.01
N ILE A 53 1.45 -6.57 5.14
CA ILE A 53 1.09 -7.93 4.74
C ILE A 53 0.23 -7.80 3.49
N ILE A 54 0.52 -8.62 2.49
CA ILE A 54 -0.33 -8.80 1.31
C ILE A 54 -0.63 -10.29 1.23
N ASP A 55 -1.88 -10.66 0.94
CA ASP A 55 -2.30 -12.03 0.67
C ASP A 55 -2.56 -12.21 -0.84
N PRO A 56 -1.57 -12.71 -1.61
CA PRO A 56 -1.74 -12.90 -3.04
C PRO A 56 -2.80 -13.96 -3.39
N TYR A 57 -3.04 -14.92 -2.50
CA TYR A 57 -3.94 -16.05 -2.74
C TYR A 57 -5.40 -15.63 -2.67
N ARG A 58 -5.73 -14.66 -1.81
CA ARG A 58 -7.06 -14.03 -1.77
C ARG A 58 -7.38 -13.20 -3.00
N MET A 59 -6.36 -12.85 -3.79
CA MET A 59 -6.51 -11.99 -4.96
C MET A 59 -6.59 -12.76 -6.28
N GLU A 60 -6.57 -14.09 -6.28
CA GLU A 60 -6.66 -14.90 -7.50
C GLU A 60 -7.99 -14.70 -8.25
N LYS A 61 -9.02 -14.25 -7.52
CA LYS A 61 -10.37 -14.00 -8.05
C LYS A 61 -10.77 -12.53 -7.92
N ASP A 62 -11.64 -12.09 -8.83
CA ASP A 62 -12.38 -10.85 -8.68
C ASP A 62 -13.61 -11.01 -7.77
N ASP A 63 -14.32 -9.90 -7.54
CA ASP A 63 -15.47 -9.84 -6.63
C ASP A 63 -16.67 -10.69 -7.12
N TRP A 64 -16.65 -11.12 -8.39
CA TRP A 64 -17.64 -12.02 -8.98
C TRP A 64 -17.19 -13.48 -8.97
N GLY A 65 -16.02 -13.78 -8.39
CA GLY A 65 -15.47 -15.13 -8.30
C GLY A 65 -14.81 -15.63 -9.58
N ARG A 66 -14.57 -14.76 -10.58
CA ARG A 66 -13.85 -15.13 -11.80
C ARG A 66 -12.34 -15.16 -11.53
N GLU A 67 -11.69 -16.23 -11.99
CA GLU A 67 -10.22 -16.34 -11.99
C GLU A 67 -9.60 -15.21 -12.82
N LEU A 68 -8.64 -14.51 -12.22
CA LEU A 68 -7.92 -13.42 -12.85
C LEU A 68 -6.79 -13.95 -13.73
N ALA A 69 -6.60 -13.32 -14.89
CA ALA A 69 -5.37 -13.54 -15.65
C ALA A 69 -4.16 -13.03 -14.85
N TYR A 70 -2.97 -13.59 -15.11
CA TYR A 70 -1.75 -13.24 -14.37
C TYR A 70 -1.49 -11.73 -14.31
N SER A 71 -1.70 -10.99 -15.40
CA SER A 71 -1.52 -9.53 -15.43
C SER A 71 -2.57 -8.79 -14.59
N GLU A 72 -3.82 -9.26 -14.57
CA GLU A 72 -4.88 -8.70 -13.73
C GLU A 72 -4.59 -8.96 -12.24
N TRP A 73 -4.10 -10.15 -11.92
CA TRP A 73 -3.68 -10.53 -10.56
C TRP A 73 -2.50 -9.69 -10.07
N VAL A 74 -1.43 -9.55 -10.88
CA VAL A 74 -0.30 -8.67 -10.56
C VAL A 74 -0.75 -7.21 -10.41
N SER A 75 -1.66 -6.76 -11.28
CA SER A 75 -2.27 -5.43 -11.20
C SER A 75 -2.98 -5.23 -9.86
N LYS A 76 -3.81 -6.19 -9.43
CA LYS A 76 -4.52 -6.15 -8.15
C LYS A 76 -3.53 -6.06 -6.98
N ILE A 77 -2.50 -6.92 -6.95
CA ILE A 77 -1.46 -6.89 -5.90
C ILE A 77 -0.74 -5.53 -5.84
N LEU A 78 -0.34 -4.97 -6.99
CA LEU A 78 0.35 -3.67 -7.03
C LEU A 78 -0.55 -2.54 -6.54
N ARG A 79 -1.84 -2.59 -6.87
CA ARG A 79 -2.83 -1.63 -6.40
C ARG A 79 -3.02 -1.72 -4.89
N THR A 80 -3.20 -2.92 -4.34
CA THR A 80 -3.29 -3.15 -2.88
C THR A 80 -2.02 -2.67 -2.16
N LEU A 81 -0.84 -2.95 -2.70
CA LEU A 81 0.40 -2.41 -2.12
C LEU A 81 0.43 -0.87 -2.15
N GLY A 82 -0.07 -0.25 -3.23
CA GLY A 82 -0.25 1.20 -3.30
C GLY A 82 -1.19 1.74 -2.24
N HIS A 83 -2.31 1.05 -1.99
CA HIS A 83 -3.27 1.35 -0.93
C HIS A 83 -2.60 1.33 0.45
N GLU A 84 -1.93 0.23 0.80
CA GLU A 84 -1.23 0.09 2.08
C GLU A 84 -0.14 1.17 2.29
N MET A 85 0.53 1.58 1.21
CA MET A 85 1.52 2.66 1.27
C MET A 85 0.90 4.03 1.62
N VAL A 86 -0.36 4.26 1.27
CA VAL A 86 -1.10 5.47 1.71
C VAL A 86 -1.34 5.42 3.22
N HIS A 87 -1.70 4.26 3.78
CA HIS A 87 -1.81 4.13 5.24
C HIS A 87 -0.48 4.35 5.96
N ILE A 88 0.63 3.83 5.40
CA ILE A 88 1.97 4.15 5.92
C ILE A 88 2.23 5.66 5.92
N LYS A 89 1.88 6.36 4.82
CA LYS A 89 1.95 7.83 4.78
C LYS A 89 1.11 8.44 5.90
N GLN A 90 -0.11 7.98 6.09
CA GLN A 90 -1.02 8.54 7.10
C GLN A 90 -0.47 8.37 8.52
N TYR A 91 0.12 7.22 8.85
CA TYR A 91 0.85 7.02 10.11
C TYR A 91 2.06 7.95 10.24
N ILE A 92 2.87 8.08 9.19
CA ILE A 92 4.06 8.94 9.18
C ILE A 92 3.70 10.42 9.37
N MET A 93 2.56 10.85 8.83
CA MET A 93 2.05 12.22 8.93
C MET A 93 1.29 12.48 10.24
N GLY A 94 0.97 11.42 11.00
CA GLY A 94 0.17 11.52 12.23
C GLY A 94 -1.31 11.76 11.95
N GLU A 95 -1.78 11.49 10.73
CA GLU A 95 -3.19 11.55 10.35
C GLU A 95 -3.94 10.33 10.89
N LEU A 96 -3.33 9.16 10.78
CA LEU A 96 -3.77 7.91 11.39
C LEU A 96 -2.91 7.63 12.62
N THR A 97 -3.55 7.42 13.77
CA THR A 97 -2.84 7.16 15.03
C THR A 97 -3.53 6.04 15.79
N PHE A 98 -2.75 5.23 16.51
CA PHE A 98 -3.30 4.22 17.41
C PHE A 98 -3.23 4.75 18.85
N LYS A 99 -4.32 5.31 19.37
CA LYS A 99 -4.33 5.90 20.72
C LYS A 99 -5.17 5.03 21.66
N ARG A 100 -4.57 4.59 22.77
CA ARG A 100 -5.26 3.86 23.86
C ARG A 100 -6.05 2.63 23.37
N GLY A 101 -5.50 1.87 22.44
CA GLY A 101 -6.13 0.66 21.90
C GLY A 101 -7.21 0.88 20.84
N ALA A 102 -7.38 2.12 20.35
CA ALA A 102 -8.31 2.42 19.26
C ALA A 102 -7.61 3.17 18.12
N LEU A 103 -7.98 2.83 16.88
CA LEU A 103 -7.64 3.60 15.71
C LEU A 103 -8.27 5.00 15.86
N SER A 104 -7.50 6.04 15.59
CA SER A 104 -7.97 7.42 15.63
C SER A 104 -7.53 8.15 14.37
N TRP A 105 -8.49 8.71 13.66
CA TRP A 105 -8.27 9.54 12.50
C TRP A 105 -8.38 11.01 12.89
N LYS A 106 -7.33 11.81 12.66
CA LYS A 106 -7.30 13.25 13.01
C LYS A 106 -7.78 13.58 14.43
N SER A 107 -7.50 12.69 15.39
CA SER A 107 -7.89 12.79 16.82
C SER A 107 -9.32 12.40 17.18
N GLU A 108 -10.12 11.92 16.23
CA GLU A 108 -11.42 11.28 16.51
C GLU A 108 -11.24 9.77 16.58
N LYS A 109 -11.85 9.14 17.60
CA LYS A 109 -11.82 7.67 17.74
C LYS A 109 -12.68 7.06 16.64
N VAL A 110 -12.12 6.10 15.93
CA VAL A 110 -12.84 5.24 15.01
C VAL A 110 -13.50 4.14 15.86
N GLY A 111 -14.83 4.14 15.93
CA GLY A 111 -15.62 3.17 16.69
C GLY A 111 -15.87 1.87 15.90
N TRP A 112 -16.82 1.06 16.37
CA TRP A 112 -17.41 0.03 15.52
C TRP A 112 -18.10 0.70 14.34
N MET A 113 -17.76 0.26 13.13
CA MET A 113 -18.28 0.82 11.89
C MET A 113 -18.82 -0.33 11.05
N SER A 114 -19.94 -0.08 10.38
CA SER A 114 -20.37 -0.91 9.25
C SER A 114 -19.33 -0.85 8.13
N GLU A 115 -19.41 -1.80 7.21
CA GLU A 115 -18.54 -1.85 6.04
C GLU A 115 -18.68 -0.60 5.15
N ASP A 116 -19.91 -0.11 4.98
CA ASP A 116 -20.19 1.14 4.25
C ASP A 116 -19.51 2.35 4.92
N GLU A 117 -19.65 2.49 6.23
CA GLU A 117 -19.00 3.54 7.00
C GLU A 117 -17.47 3.43 6.92
N TYR A 118 -16.92 2.20 6.95
CA TYR A 118 -15.49 1.95 6.83
C TYR A 118 -14.96 2.49 5.49
N TYR A 119 -15.57 2.09 4.36
CA TYR A 119 -15.15 2.53 3.04
C TYR A 119 -15.36 4.03 2.81
N CYS A 120 -16.34 4.64 3.49
CA CYS A 120 -16.56 6.07 3.47
C CYS A 120 -15.68 6.85 4.46
N SER A 121 -14.89 6.16 5.29
CA SER A 121 -14.01 6.82 6.25
C SER A 121 -12.91 7.60 5.53
N PRO A 122 -12.43 8.74 6.07
CA PRO A 122 -11.58 9.61 5.26
C PRO A 122 -10.19 9.03 4.94
N HIS A 123 -9.71 8.06 5.72
CA HIS A 123 -8.44 7.39 5.46
C HIS A 123 -8.55 6.41 4.30
N GLU A 124 -9.64 5.64 4.25
CA GLU A 124 -9.99 4.74 3.14
C GLU A 124 -10.24 5.53 1.86
N VAL A 125 -11.05 6.60 1.92
CA VAL A 125 -11.33 7.45 0.74
C VAL A 125 -10.03 8.01 0.14
N GLU A 126 -9.06 8.44 0.97
CA GLU A 126 -7.75 8.87 0.46
C GLU A 126 -6.97 7.70 -0.16
N ALA A 127 -6.96 6.53 0.49
CA ALA A 127 -6.24 5.34 0.03
C ALA A 127 -6.79 4.85 -1.33
N TYR A 128 -8.10 4.64 -1.44
CA TYR A 128 -8.79 4.31 -2.69
C TYR A 128 -8.59 5.36 -3.78
N GLY A 129 -8.58 6.64 -3.42
CA GLY A 129 -8.31 7.72 -4.38
C GLY A 129 -6.89 7.69 -4.95
N LYS A 130 -5.91 7.18 -4.20
CA LYS A 130 -4.48 7.24 -4.55
C LYS A 130 -3.88 5.92 -5.03
N GLU A 131 -4.44 4.78 -4.66
CA GLU A 131 -3.92 3.45 -5.04
C GLU A 131 -3.73 3.33 -6.56
N LYS A 132 -4.72 3.78 -7.34
CA LYS A 132 -4.70 3.72 -8.81
C LYS A 132 -3.68 4.69 -9.39
N TRP A 133 -3.56 5.89 -8.81
CA TRP A 133 -2.55 6.87 -9.23
C TRP A 133 -1.13 6.33 -9.01
N LEU A 134 -0.86 5.73 -7.84
CA LEU A 134 0.44 5.12 -7.54
C LEU A 134 0.74 3.96 -8.49
N GLN A 135 -0.24 3.09 -8.70
CA GLN A 135 -0.10 1.93 -9.57
C GLN A 135 0.22 2.35 -11.01
N LEU A 136 -0.61 3.21 -11.62
CA LEU A 136 -0.40 3.68 -12.99
C LEU A 136 0.93 4.42 -13.14
N GLY A 137 1.26 5.25 -12.14
CA GLY A 137 2.52 5.97 -12.10
C GLY A 137 3.75 5.03 -12.06
N TYR A 138 3.67 3.94 -11.29
CA TYR A 138 4.72 2.93 -11.25
C TYR A 138 4.80 2.14 -12.57
N THR A 139 3.66 1.72 -13.13
CA THR A 139 3.61 1.01 -14.42
C THR A 139 4.24 1.84 -15.55
N ALA A 140 4.00 3.15 -15.57
CA ALA A 140 4.63 4.04 -16.55
C ALA A 140 6.17 4.05 -16.43
N VAL A 141 6.70 4.15 -15.21
CA VAL A 141 8.15 4.08 -14.96
C VAL A 141 8.71 2.71 -15.33
N TRP A 142 7.99 1.64 -15.02
CA TRP A 142 8.40 0.27 -15.36
C TRP A 142 8.52 0.08 -16.88
N ASN A 143 7.50 0.52 -17.64
CA ASN A 143 7.51 0.43 -19.10
C ASN A 143 8.65 1.25 -19.72
N GLU A 144 8.96 2.41 -19.15
CA GLU A 144 10.11 3.20 -19.57
C GLU A 144 11.44 2.45 -19.33
N ILE A 145 11.60 1.79 -18.19
CA ILE A 145 12.80 0.99 -17.88
C ILE A 145 12.93 -0.19 -18.86
N GLU A 146 11.84 -0.92 -19.10
CA GLU A 146 11.81 -2.07 -20.02
C GLU A 146 12.17 -1.65 -21.46
N SER A 147 11.58 -0.56 -21.95
CA SER A 147 11.90 -0.04 -23.30
C SER A 147 13.37 0.35 -23.45
N ARG A 148 13.97 0.96 -22.42
CA ARG A 148 15.40 1.32 -22.41
C ARG A 148 16.30 0.08 -22.43
N GLN A 149 15.94 -0.98 -21.71
CA GLN A 149 16.69 -2.23 -21.72
C GLN A 149 16.57 -2.97 -23.06
N GLY A 150 15.35 -3.01 -23.63
CA GLY A 150 15.11 -3.58 -24.96
C GLY A 150 15.93 -2.88 -26.05
N ASN A 151 15.99 -1.54 -26.03
CA ASN A 151 16.82 -0.78 -26.96
C ASN A 151 18.32 -1.05 -26.78
N LYS A 152 18.78 -1.26 -25.54
CA LYS A 152 20.19 -1.56 -25.27
C LYS A 152 20.63 -2.94 -25.79
N LEU A 153 19.71 -3.91 -25.83
CA LEU A 153 19.94 -5.24 -26.38
C LEU A 153 19.88 -5.29 -27.92
N GLN A 154 19.24 -4.32 -28.58
CA GLN A 154 19.19 -4.24 -30.04
C GLN A 154 20.40 -3.54 -30.68
N ILE A 155 21.26 -2.89 -29.88
CA ILE A 155 22.44 -2.13 -30.34
C ILE A 155 23.74 -2.93 -30.12
N LEU A 156 23.65 -4.15 -29.59
CA LEU A 156 24.75 -5.12 -29.43
C LEU A 156 24.61 -6.26 -30.44
#